data_AF-A0A2M8PAS4-F1
#
_entry.id   AF-A0A2M8PAS4-F1
#
_cell.length_a   1.000
_cell.length_b   1.000
_cell.length_c   1.000
_cell.angle_alpha   90.00
_cell.angle_beta   90.00
_cell.angle_gamma   90.00
#
_symmetry.space_group_name_H-M   'P 1'
#
loop_
_entity.id
_entity.type
_entity.pdbx_description
1 polymer ?
#
loop_
_entity_poly.entity_id
_entity_poly.type
_entity_poly.pdbx_seq_one_letter_code
_entity_poly.pdbx_strand_id
1 'polypeptide(L)'
;MGLTYYRLDAQTFERLKPLIVQHEADILGPRARGYWIDQPEHYDYTAVRAVATQLDRAGHAAAAEALTLPEVEAQALSLLEIGLPNDGAPFPPTLFLCSQAPEGVRLHLKVARKVLGADAERAARHFAVNTRDPRFLSYLNKQLRHLRDALPRVWHFYERAEQAGQAVLLVDLRARDLFEPDAVELAGLAYD
;
A
#
# COMPACT_ATOMS: atom_id res chain seq x y z
N MET A 1 1.19 -13.01 -1.98
CA MET A 1 0.82 -12.06 -3.07
C MET A 1 1.25 -10.64 -2.70
N GLY A 2 1.10 -9.62 -3.56
CA GLY A 2 1.48 -8.21 -3.24
C GLY A 2 0.28 -7.27 -3.09
N LEU A 3 0.30 -6.11 -3.75
CA LEU A 3 -0.80 -5.14 -3.75
C LEU A 3 -1.59 -5.18 -5.05
N THR A 4 -2.89 -4.88 -5.01
CA THR A 4 -3.69 -4.63 -6.21
C THR A 4 -4.47 -3.33 -6.10
N TYR A 5 -4.43 -2.54 -7.15
CA TYR A 5 -5.14 -1.27 -7.32
C TYR A 5 -6.27 -1.45 -8.31
N TYR A 6 -7.43 -0.87 -8.03
CA TYR A 6 -8.60 -0.87 -8.90
C TYR A 6 -9.06 0.57 -9.15
N ARG A 7 -9.31 0.94 -10.41
CA ARG A 7 -10.00 2.19 -10.74
C ARG A 7 -11.51 1.95 -10.69
N LEU A 8 -12.18 2.65 -9.79
CA LEU A 8 -13.62 2.53 -9.56
C LEU A 8 -14.32 3.87 -9.82
N ASP A 9 -15.60 3.82 -10.16
CA ASP A 9 -16.44 5.01 -10.06
C ASP A 9 -16.64 5.41 -8.59
N ALA A 10 -16.99 6.68 -8.38
CA ALA A 10 -17.14 7.25 -7.04
C ALA A 10 -18.26 6.59 -6.22
N GLN A 11 -19.36 6.19 -6.86
CA GLN A 11 -20.49 5.58 -6.16
C GLN A 11 -20.14 4.18 -5.64
N THR A 12 -19.43 3.38 -6.45
CA THR A 12 -18.91 2.09 -6.02
C THR A 12 -17.91 2.24 -4.88
N PHE A 13 -16.99 3.20 -4.98
CA PHE A 13 -16.04 3.47 -3.90
C PHE A 13 -16.72 3.81 -2.57
N GLU A 14 -17.70 4.73 -2.57
CA GLU A 14 -18.42 5.11 -1.35
C GLU A 14 -19.21 3.95 -0.74
N ARG A 15 -19.74 3.02 -1.55
CA ARG A 15 -20.38 1.79 -1.04
C ARG A 15 -19.38 0.86 -0.34
N LEU A 16 -18.14 0.80 -0.83
CA LEU A 16 -17.09 -0.05 -0.27
C LEU A 16 -16.34 0.58 0.91
N LYS A 17 -16.52 1.88 1.14
CA LYS A 17 -15.81 2.67 2.15
C LYS A 17 -15.79 2.05 3.56
N PRO A 18 -16.87 1.45 4.09
CA PRO A 18 -16.80 0.80 5.40
C PRO A 18 -15.78 -0.36 5.43
N LEU A 19 -15.74 -1.19 4.38
CA LEU A 19 -14.79 -2.29 4.26
C LEU A 19 -13.36 -1.79 4.03
N ILE A 20 -13.21 -0.72 3.23
CA ILE A 20 -11.91 -0.07 3.00
C ILE A 20 -11.32 0.41 4.33
N VAL A 21 -12.10 1.14 5.11
CA VAL A 21 -11.65 1.68 6.41
C VAL A 21 -11.28 0.55 7.37
N GLN A 22 -12.04 -0.54 7.38
CA GLN A 22 -11.71 -1.73 8.18
C GLN A 22 -10.39 -2.36 7.74
N HIS A 23 -10.27 -2.68 6.45
CA HIS A 23 -9.07 -3.28 5.85
C HIS A 23 -7.82 -2.45 6.10
N GLU A 24 -7.93 -1.13 5.94
CA GLU A 24 -6.81 -0.21 6.15
C GLU A 24 -6.50 0.02 7.63
N ALA A 25 -7.48 -0.02 8.54
CA ALA A 25 -7.21 0.04 9.97
C ALA A 25 -6.43 -1.19 10.45
N ASP A 26 -6.78 -2.36 9.92
CA ASP A 26 -6.17 -3.65 10.27
C ASP A 26 -4.75 -3.80 9.67
N ILE A 27 -4.36 -2.98 8.69
CA ILE A 27 -3.09 -3.10 7.94
C ILE A 27 -2.19 -1.85 8.01
N LEU A 28 -2.74 -0.66 8.22
CA LEU A 28 -2.00 0.62 8.26
C LEU A 28 -1.92 1.24 9.66
N GLY A 29 -2.60 0.65 10.65
CA GLY A 29 -2.53 1.04 12.05
C GLY A 29 -1.12 0.88 12.63
N PRO A 30 -0.80 1.54 13.78
CA PRO A 30 0.48 1.40 14.47
C PRO A 30 0.90 -0.06 14.76
N ARG A 31 -0.09 -0.96 14.86
CA ARG A 31 0.03 -2.42 15.04
C ARG A 31 0.72 -3.12 13.86
N ALA A 32 0.47 -2.67 12.63
CA ALA A 32 0.99 -3.30 11.41
C ALA A 32 2.29 -2.68 10.88
N ARG A 33 2.80 -1.59 11.50
CA ARG A 33 4.01 -0.87 11.03
C ARG A 33 5.33 -1.48 11.52
N GLY A 34 5.28 -2.52 12.34
CA GLY A 34 6.44 -3.32 12.70
C GLY A 34 6.12 -4.78 12.43
N TYR A 35 6.67 -5.34 11.36
CA TYR A 35 6.94 -6.76 11.15
C TYR A 35 6.18 -7.74 12.08
N TRP A 36 5.17 -8.46 11.57
CA TRP A 36 4.78 -9.84 11.93
C TRP A 36 4.75 -10.27 13.42
N ILE A 37 4.83 -9.33 14.35
CA ILE A 37 4.91 -9.52 15.80
C ILE A 37 3.89 -8.58 16.42
N ASP A 38 2.66 -8.60 15.90
CA ASP A 38 1.54 -8.48 16.82
C ASP A 38 1.45 -9.84 17.52
N GLN A 39 1.23 -9.85 18.84
CA GLN A 39 0.88 -11.08 19.54
C GLN A 39 -0.33 -11.67 18.81
N PRO A 40 -0.30 -12.94 18.35
CA PRO A 40 -1.38 -13.54 17.55
C PRO A 40 -2.77 -13.38 18.17
N GLU A 41 -2.85 -13.31 19.50
CA GLU A 41 -4.08 -13.02 20.27
C GLU A 41 -4.71 -11.64 20.01
N HIS A 42 -3.99 -10.69 19.42
CA HIS A 42 -4.46 -9.35 19.09
C HIS A 42 -4.85 -9.17 17.62
N TYR A 43 -4.76 -10.23 16.81
CA TYR A 43 -4.99 -10.18 15.37
C TYR A 43 -6.06 -11.18 14.92
N ASP A 44 -7.22 -10.70 14.46
CA ASP A 44 -8.26 -11.57 13.88
C ASP A 44 -7.93 -11.91 12.42
N TYR A 45 -7.07 -12.91 12.23
CA TYR A 45 -6.64 -13.37 10.91
C TYR A 45 -7.80 -13.73 9.99
N THR A 46 -8.87 -14.31 10.54
CA THR A 46 -10.03 -14.75 9.76
C THR A 46 -10.82 -13.55 9.24
N ALA A 47 -11.10 -12.56 10.11
CA ALA A 47 -11.81 -11.35 9.69
C ALA A 47 -11.00 -10.54 8.67
N VAL A 48 -9.69 -10.34 8.91
CA VAL A 48 -8.83 -9.61 7.98
C VAL A 48 -8.80 -10.29 6.61
N ARG A 49 -8.62 -11.62 6.58
CA ARG A 49 -8.64 -12.39 5.33
C ARG A 49 -9.98 -12.26 4.59
N ALA A 50 -11.09 -12.31 5.33
CA ALA A 50 -12.43 -12.21 4.77
C ALA A 50 -12.67 -10.84 4.13
N VAL A 51 -12.29 -9.75 4.81
CA VAL A 51 -12.42 -8.38 4.29
C VAL A 51 -11.55 -8.18 3.05
N ALA A 52 -10.29 -8.61 3.08
CA ALA A 52 -9.38 -8.56 1.94
C ALA A 52 -9.95 -9.30 0.72
N THR A 53 -10.50 -10.50 0.93
CA THR A 53 -11.14 -11.30 -0.13
C THR A 53 -12.38 -10.64 -0.70
N GLN A 54 -13.19 -10.02 0.15
CA GLN A 54 -14.41 -9.32 -0.26
C GLN A 54 -14.09 -8.08 -1.09
N LEU A 55 -13.13 -7.27 -0.67
CA LEU A 55 -12.67 -6.10 -1.42
C LEU A 55 -12.05 -6.50 -2.76
N ASP A 56 -11.23 -7.55 -2.79
CA ASP A 56 -10.61 -8.06 -4.02
C ASP A 56 -11.67 -8.49 -5.05
N ARG A 57 -12.70 -9.24 -4.60
CA ARG A 57 -13.83 -9.64 -5.46
C ARG A 57 -14.65 -8.44 -5.94
N ALA A 58 -14.95 -7.49 -5.05
CA ALA A 58 -15.70 -6.29 -5.41
C ALA A 58 -14.92 -5.42 -6.41
N GLY A 59 -13.61 -5.29 -6.22
CA GLY A 59 -12.68 -4.63 -7.13
C GLY A 59 -12.75 -5.27 -8.52
N HIS A 60 -12.55 -6.58 -8.63
CA HIS A 60 -12.65 -7.29 -9.92
C HIS A 60 -14.00 -7.11 -10.62
N ALA A 61 -15.10 -7.12 -9.86
CA ALA A 61 -16.43 -7.01 -10.44
C ALA A 61 -16.77 -5.60 -10.96
N ALA A 62 -16.18 -4.56 -10.35
CA ALA A 62 -16.52 -3.16 -10.64
C ALA A 62 -15.42 -2.36 -11.35
N ALA A 63 -14.21 -2.91 -11.47
CA ALA A 63 -13.06 -2.17 -11.97
C ALA A 63 -13.15 -1.85 -13.46
N ALA A 64 -12.88 -0.59 -13.78
CA ALA A 64 -12.56 -0.17 -15.15
C ALA A 64 -11.16 -0.64 -15.56
N GLU A 65 -10.25 -0.72 -14.59
CA GLU A 65 -8.88 -1.23 -14.77
C GLU A 65 -8.30 -1.68 -13.43
N ALA A 66 -7.43 -2.68 -13.46
CA ALA A 66 -6.66 -3.13 -12.31
C ALA A 66 -5.15 -3.06 -12.59
N LEU A 67 -4.36 -2.82 -11.54
CA LEU A 67 -2.90 -2.92 -11.53
C LEU A 67 -2.48 -3.78 -10.34
N THR A 68 -1.79 -4.89 -10.60
CA THR A 68 -1.21 -5.74 -9.54
C THR A 68 0.29 -5.52 -9.47
N LEU A 69 0.78 -5.39 -8.24
CA LEU A 69 2.20 -5.35 -7.90
C LEU A 69 2.56 -6.61 -7.12
N PRO A 70 3.68 -7.28 -7.45
CA PRO A 70 4.24 -8.33 -6.59
C PRO A 70 4.70 -7.75 -5.25
N GLU A 71 4.83 -8.62 -4.25
CA GLU A 71 5.19 -8.26 -2.88
C GLU A 71 6.49 -7.46 -2.79
N VAL A 72 7.50 -7.82 -3.57
CA VAL A 72 8.80 -7.12 -3.59
C VAL A 72 8.68 -5.67 -4.07
N GLU A 73 7.75 -5.39 -5.00
CA GLU A 73 7.49 -4.04 -5.49
C GLU A 73 6.61 -3.25 -4.51
N ALA A 74 5.64 -3.91 -3.90
CA ALA A 74 4.82 -3.34 -2.83
C ALA A 74 5.67 -2.91 -1.62
N GLN A 75 6.61 -3.76 -1.20
CA GLN A 75 7.56 -3.46 -0.14
C GLN A 75 8.52 -2.32 -0.54
N ALA A 76 8.94 -2.28 -1.79
CA ALA A 76 9.77 -1.18 -2.26
C ALA A 76 9.00 0.16 -2.28
N LEU A 77 7.70 0.15 -2.61
CA LEU A 77 6.85 1.35 -2.55
C LEU A 77 6.66 1.89 -1.13
N SER A 78 6.73 1.05 -0.10
CA SER A 78 6.68 1.54 1.28
C SER A 78 7.88 2.39 1.68
N LEU A 79 8.95 2.40 0.86
CA LEU A 79 10.04 3.37 1.02
C LEU A 79 9.61 4.82 0.73
N LEU A 80 8.48 5.02 0.05
CA LEU A 80 7.92 6.34 -0.25
C LEU A 80 7.12 6.93 0.93
N GLU A 81 7.43 6.55 2.17
CA GLU A 81 6.92 7.24 3.35
C GLU A 81 7.36 8.71 3.33
N ILE A 82 6.47 9.57 2.83
CA ILE A 82 6.71 11.02 2.82
C ILE A 82 6.17 11.57 4.13
N GLY A 83 7.06 12.01 5.01
CA GLY A 83 6.72 12.96 6.06
C GLY A 83 6.04 14.19 5.49
N LEU A 84 4.71 14.33 5.66
CA LEU A 84 4.05 15.61 5.45
C LEU A 84 4.49 16.58 6.56
N PRO A 85 4.51 17.91 6.29
CA PRO A 85 4.83 18.90 7.31
C PRO A 85 3.95 18.76 8.56
N ASN A 86 4.55 19.14 9.70
CA ASN A 86 4.10 19.02 11.10
C ASN A 86 2.81 19.81 11.45
N ASP A 87 1.75 19.68 10.66
CA ASP A 87 0.52 20.46 10.81
C ASP A 87 -0.45 19.84 11.84
N GLY A 88 0.05 18.95 12.71
CA GLY A 88 -0.76 18.25 13.72
C GLY A 88 -1.72 17.20 13.15
N ALA A 89 -1.59 16.84 11.87
CA ALA A 89 -2.34 15.74 11.28
C ALA A 89 -1.79 14.38 11.79
N PRO A 90 -2.66 13.43 12.19
CA PRO A 90 -2.23 12.08 12.53
C PRO A 90 -1.50 11.49 11.32
N PHE A 91 -0.31 10.93 11.55
CA PHE A 91 0.62 10.26 10.62
C PHE A 91 0.39 10.49 9.11
N PRO A 92 1.39 10.98 8.36
CA PRO A 92 1.24 11.20 6.93
C PRO A 92 0.76 9.92 6.22
N PRO A 93 -0.25 9.99 5.33
CA PRO A 93 -0.64 8.83 4.55
C PRO A 93 0.53 8.44 3.65
N THR A 94 0.86 7.16 3.67
CA THR A 94 1.82 6.55 2.75
C THR A 94 1.31 6.76 1.31
N LEU A 95 2.07 7.51 0.49
CA LEU A 95 1.67 7.81 -0.88
C LEU A 95 1.43 6.50 -1.64
N PHE A 96 0.30 6.44 -2.37
CA PHE A 96 -0.10 5.28 -3.15
C PHE A 96 -0.27 3.96 -2.37
N LEU A 97 -0.35 4.01 -1.05
CA LEU A 97 -0.52 2.83 -0.20
C LEU A 97 -1.81 2.89 0.63
N CYS A 98 -2.77 3.69 0.18
CA CYS A 98 -4.13 3.73 0.71
C CYS A 98 -5.12 4.01 -0.43
N SER A 99 -6.35 3.58 -0.23
CA SER A 99 -7.48 3.81 -1.12
C SER A 99 -7.87 5.28 -1.11
N GLN A 100 -8.24 5.82 -2.26
CA GLN A 100 -8.50 7.24 -2.44
C GLN A 100 -9.78 7.48 -3.22
N ALA A 101 -10.66 8.32 -2.67
CA ALA A 101 -11.76 8.92 -3.42
C ALA A 101 -11.22 9.84 -4.55
N PRO A 102 -12.03 10.24 -5.54
CA PRO A 102 -11.55 11.01 -6.70
C PRO A 102 -10.83 12.33 -6.35
N GLU A 103 -11.25 13.01 -5.29
CA GLU A 103 -10.60 14.20 -4.75
C GLU A 103 -9.26 13.87 -4.06
N GLY A 104 -9.18 12.72 -3.39
CA GLY A 104 -7.97 12.21 -2.75
C GLY A 104 -6.90 11.82 -3.77
N VAL A 105 -7.29 11.26 -4.92
CA VAL A 105 -6.39 10.95 -6.05
C VAL A 105 -5.69 12.21 -6.56
N ARG A 106 -6.47 13.29 -6.79
CA ARG A 106 -5.94 14.60 -7.21
C ARG A 106 -4.95 15.17 -6.19
N LEU A 107 -5.29 15.10 -4.91
CA LEU A 107 -4.42 15.57 -3.84
C LEU A 107 -3.10 14.78 -3.79
N HIS A 108 -3.18 13.45 -3.88
CA HIS A 108 -2.00 12.58 -3.91
C HIS A 108 -1.06 12.91 -5.06
N LEU A 109 -1.58 13.05 -6.28
CA LEU A 109 -0.75 13.42 -7.44
C LEU A 109 -0.12 14.80 -7.29
N LYS A 110 -0.86 15.77 -6.73
CA LYS A 110 -0.32 17.10 -6.44
C LYS A 110 0.84 17.03 -5.44
N VAL A 111 0.70 16.24 -4.38
CA VAL A 111 1.75 16.03 -3.37
C VAL A 111 2.94 15.27 -3.99
N ALA A 112 2.70 14.19 -4.72
CA ALA A 112 3.73 13.44 -5.41
C ALA A 112 4.54 14.34 -6.36
N ARG A 113 3.86 15.15 -7.18
CA ARG A 113 4.51 16.13 -8.08
C ARG A 113 5.38 17.14 -7.32
N LYS A 114 4.90 17.62 -6.18
CA LYS A 114 5.62 18.58 -5.34
C LYS A 114 6.87 17.98 -4.70
N VAL A 115 6.79 16.74 -4.20
CA VAL A 115 7.85 16.14 -3.38
C VAL A 115 8.83 15.31 -4.22
N LEU A 116 8.33 14.56 -5.19
CA LEU A 116 9.13 13.63 -6.01
C LEU A 116 9.56 14.24 -7.35
N GLY A 117 8.91 15.32 -7.79
CA GLY A 117 9.23 16.05 -9.02
C GLY A 117 8.13 15.95 -10.09
N ALA A 118 8.38 16.58 -11.24
CA ALA A 118 7.33 16.85 -12.24
C ALA A 118 6.73 15.61 -12.92
N ASP A 119 7.51 14.54 -13.09
CA ASP A 119 7.11 13.31 -13.78
C ASP A 119 7.63 12.05 -13.06
N ALA A 120 6.90 10.95 -13.23
CA ALA A 120 7.12 9.73 -12.46
C ALA A 120 8.44 9.03 -12.84
N GLU A 121 8.83 9.06 -14.11
CA GLU A 121 10.06 8.43 -14.61
C GLU A 121 11.30 9.20 -14.17
N ARG A 122 11.24 10.52 -14.12
CA ARG A 122 12.29 11.35 -13.54
C ARG A 122 12.37 11.16 -12.03
N ALA A 123 11.24 11.13 -11.33
CA ALA A 123 11.19 10.82 -9.91
C ALA A 123 11.85 9.46 -9.61
N ALA A 124 11.50 8.42 -10.37
CA ALA A 124 12.12 7.10 -10.27
C ALA A 124 13.64 7.16 -10.49
N ARG A 125 14.10 7.85 -11.53
CA ARG A 125 15.54 7.97 -11.84
C ARG A 125 16.36 8.70 -10.77
N HIS A 126 15.73 9.56 -9.97
CA HIS A 126 16.40 10.28 -8.87
C HIS A 126 16.77 9.39 -7.69
N PHE A 127 16.15 8.21 -7.55
CA PHE A 127 16.53 7.24 -6.53
C PHE A 127 17.89 6.62 -6.87
N ALA A 128 18.92 7.10 -6.19
CA ALA A 128 20.32 6.68 -6.37
C ALA A 128 20.71 5.55 -5.42
N VAL A 129 21.70 4.76 -5.86
CA VAL A 129 22.34 3.71 -5.05
C VAL A 129 22.78 4.29 -3.71
N ASN A 130 22.30 3.71 -2.61
CA ASN A 130 22.79 4.06 -1.28
C ASN A 130 24.24 3.56 -1.21
N THR A 131 25.20 4.44 -0.89
CA THR A 131 26.62 4.09 -0.76
C THR A 131 27.15 4.20 0.66
N ARG A 132 26.29 4.59 1.62
CA ARG A 132 26.70 5.00 2.97
C ARG A 132 26.69 3.87 4.00
N ASP A 133 25.81 2.88 3.86
CA ASP A 133 25.80 1.70 4.75
C ASP A 133 26.17 0.42 3.98
N PRO A 134 27.43 -0.06 4.10
CA PRO A 134 27.90 -1.25 3.39
C PRO A 134 27.20 -2.54 3.83
N ARG A 135 26.61 -2.59 5.04
CA ARG A 135 25.97 -3.81 5.58
C ARG A 135 24.66 -4.13 4.87
N PHE A 136 23.93 -3.09 4.45
CA PHE A 136 22.63 -3.22 3.79
C PHE A 136 22.66 -2.81 2.31
N LEU A 137 23.85 -2.51 1.78
CA LEU A 137 24.07 -1.99 0.43
C LEU A 137 23.34 -2.80 -0.65
N SER A 138 23.54 -4.12 -0.66
CA SER A 138 22.91 -4.98 -1.67
C SER A 138 21.39 -5.04 -1.53
N TYR A 139 20.86 -5.00 -0.30
CA TYR A 139 19.43 -5.07 -0.05
C TYR A 139 18.75 -3.76 -0.45
N LEU A 140 19.28 -2.62 0.00
CA LEU A 140 18.75 -1.29 -0.33
C LEU A 140 18.80 -1.04 -1.83
N ASN A 141 19.88 -1.43 -2.51
CA ASN A 141 19.97 -1.28 -3.97
C ASN A 141 18.99 -2.18 -4.73
N LYS A 142 18.61 -3.34 -4.19
CA LYS A 142 17.53 -4.16 -4.76
C LYS A 142 16.18 -3.44 -4.59
N GLN A 143 15.88 -2.95 -3.39
CA GLN A 143 14.64 -2.22 -3.13
C GLN A 143 14.51 -0.95 -3.97
N LEU A 144 15.59 -0.18 -4.16
CA LEU A 144 15.58 1.00 -5.04
C LEU A 144 15.30 0.65 -6.51
N ARG A 145 15.76 -0.51 -6.99
CA ARG A 145 15.42 -0.97 -8.34
C ARG A 145 13.92 -1.31 -8.45
N HIS A 146 13.39 -2.09 -7.51
CA HIS A 146 11.97 -2.41 -7.49
C HIS A 146 11.09 -1.15 -7.36
N LEU A 147 11.51 -0.17 -6.57
CA LEU A 147 10.83 1.11 -6.44
C LEU A 147 10.81 1.88 -7.78
N ARG A 148 11.95 1.89 -8.50
CA ARG A 148 12.06 2.52 -9.82
C ARG A 148 11.13 1.91 -10.86
N ASP A 149 10.87 0.62 -10.76
CA ASP A 149 9.98 -0.10 -11.68
C ASP A 149 8.51 0.10 -11.29
N ALA A 150 8.21 0.09 -9.98
CA ALA A 150 6.85 0.20 -9.46
C ALA A 150 6.28 1.63 -9.53
N LEU A 151 7.07 2.65 -9.16
CA LEU A 151 6.59 4.03 -9.02
C LEU A 151 5.93 4.59 -10.30
N PRO A 152 6.55 4.51 -11.49
CA PRO A 152 5.91 5.02 -12.70
C PRO A 152 4.57 4.34 -13.00
N ARG A 153 4.50 3.02 -12.81
CA ARG A 153 3.27 2.24 -13.07
C ARG A 153 2.12 2.69 -12.19
N VAL A 154 2.36 2.84 -10.88
CA VAL A 154 1.32 3.27 -9.93
C VAL A 154 0.96 4.74 -10.14
N TRP A 155 1.95 5.60 -10.39
CA TRP A 155 1.69 7.01 -10.65
C TRP A 155 0.81 7.20 -11.88
N HIS A 156 1.14 6.59 -13.02
CA HIS A 156 0.31 6.68 -14.22
C HIS A 156 -1.07 6.04 -14.04
N PHE A 157 -1.20 5.04 -13.17
CA PHE A 157 -2.50 4.51 -12.77
C PHE A 157 -3.36 5.57 -12.07
N TYR A 158 -2.78 6.33 -11.14
CA TYR A 158 -3.45 7.45 -10.48
C TYR A 158 -3.74 8.60 -11.46
N GLU A 159 -2.84 8.93 -12.39
CA GLU A 159 -3.10 9.97 -13.41
C GLU A 159 -4.28 9.62 -14.31
N ARG A 160 -4.40 8.35 -14.71
CA ARG A 160 -5.58 7.89 -15.47
C ARG A 160 -6.85 7.91 -14.62
N ALA A 161 -6.76 7.61 -13.33
CA ALA A 161 -7.89 7.77 -12.42
C ALA A 161 -8.30 9.25 -12.27
N GLU A 162 -7.34 10.16 -12.13
CA GLU A 162 -7.57 11.62 -12.08
C GLU A 162 -8.30 12.11 -13.33
N GLN A 163 -7.78 11.77 -14.52
CA GLN A 163 -8.35 12.17 -15.81
C GLN A 163 -9.78 11.67 -15.99
N ALA A 164 -10.08 10.48 -15.47
CA ALA A 164 -11.41 9.87 -15.54
C ALA A 164 -12.35 10.28 -14.39
N GLY A 165 -11.90 11.08 -13.42
CA GLY A 165 -12.68 11.42 -12.23
C GLY A 165 -13.01 10.20 -11.35
N GLN A 166 -12.14 9.19 -11.36
CA GLN A 166 -12.34 7.91 -10.69
C GLN A 166 -11.64 7.85 -9.34
N ALA A 167 -12.13 6.95 -8.48
CA ALA A 167 -11.48 6.57 -7.25
C ALA A 167 -10.45 5.45 -7.49
N VAL A 168 -9.54 5.27 -6.54
CA VAL A 168 -8.61 4.14 -6.49
C VAL A 168 -8.89 3.33 -5.24
N LEU A 169 -9.33 2.09 -5.40
CA LEU A 169 -9.34 1.09 -4.32
C LEU A 169 -7.99 0.39 -4.30
N LEU A 170 -7.34 0.33 -3.15
CA LEU A 170 -6.15 -0.48 -2.90
C LEU A 170 -6.52 -1.67 -2.03
N VAL A 171 -6.11 -2.86 -2.46
CA VAL A 171 -6.22 -4.09 -1.67
C VAL A 171 -4.84 -4.68 -1.47
N ASP A 172 -4.49 -4.92 -0.20
CA ASP A 172 -3.31 -5.69 0.15
C ASP A 172 -3.66 -7.19 0.11
N LEU A 173 -3.13 -7.90 -0.90
CA LEU A 173 -3.41 -9.31 -1.09
C LEU A 173 -2.58 -10.20 -0.17
N ARG A 174 -1.56 -9.68 0.52
CA ARG A 174 -0.85 -10.43 1.57
C ARG A 174 -1.79 -10.80 2.70
N ALA A 175 -2.72 -9.89 3.02
CA ALA A 175 -3.78 -10.11 4.01
C ALA A 175 -4.67 -11.33 3.66
N ARG A 176 -4.84 -11.62 2.36
CA ARG A 176 -5.61 -12.78 1.89
C ARG A 176 -4.89 -14.12 2.14
N ASP A 177 -3.57 -14.09 2.16
CA ASP A 177 -2.73 -15.28 2.30
C ASP A 177 -2.24 -15.46 3.75
N LEU A 178 -2.68 -14.63 4.70
CA LEU A 178 -2.30 -14.70 6.11
C LEU A 178 -2.55 -16.08 6.69
N PHE A 179 -1.58 -16.66 7.38
CA PHE A 179 -1.70 -17.95 8.06
C PHE A 179 -2.06 -17.74 9.55
N GLU A 180 -2.94 -18.58 10.08
CA GLU A 180 -3.26 -18.59 11.52
C GLU A 180 -2.25 -19.52 12.22
N PRO A 181 -1.45 -19.01 13.18
CA PRO A 181 -0.43 -19.82 13.82
C PRO A 181 -1.03 -21.02 14.55
N ASP A 182 -0.40 -22.19 14.44
CA ASP A 182 -0.86 -23.37 15.16
C ASP A 182 -0.42 -23.37 16.65
N ALA A 183 -0.91 -24.34 17.43
CA ALA A 183 -0.62 -24.41 18.86
C ALA A 183 0.88 -24.55 19.19
N VAL A 184 1.68 -25.13 18.30
CA VAL A 184 3.12 -25.30 18.49
C VAL A 184 3.84 -23.98 18.19
N GLU A 185 3.45 -23.28 17.13
CA GLU A 185 3.97 -21.96 16.79
C GLU A 185 3.64 -20.94 17.87
N LEU A 186 2.41 -20.95 18.39
CA LEU A 186 1.99 -20.11 19.52
C LEU A 186 2.81 -20.40 20.78
N ALA A 187 3.06 -21.68 21.09
CA ALA A 187 3.89 -22.05 22.22
C ALA A 187 5.34 -21.57 22.04
N GLY A 188 5.89 -21.64 20.82
CA GLY A 188 7.24 -21.16 20.49
C GLY A 188 7.42 -19.66 20.69
N LEU A 189 6.41 -18.86 20.36
CA LEU A 189 6.41 -17.40 20.55
C LEU A 189 6.44 -16.97 22.03
N ALA A 190 6.04 -17.83 22.95
CA ALA A 190 6.06 -17.57 24.39
C ALA A 190 7.42 -17.83 25.06
N TYR A 191 8.40 -18.37 24.31
CA TYR A 191 9.74 -18.68 24.81
C TYR A 191 10.81 -17.63 24.47
N ASP A 192 10.44 -16.53 23.81
CA ASP A 192 11.31 -15.37 23.52
C ASP A 192 11.20 -14.26 24.59
#